data_AF-A0A357NBE5-F1
#
_entry.id   AF-A0A357NBE5-F1
#
_cell.length_a   1.000
_cell.length_b   1.000
_cell.length_c   1.000
_cell.angle_alpha   90.00
_cell.angle_beta   90.00
_cell.angle_gamma   90.00
#
_symmetry.space_group_name_H-M   'P 1'
#
loop_
_entity.id
_entity.type
_entity.pdbx_description
1 polymer ?
#
loop_
_entity_poly.entity_id
_entity_poly.type
_entity_poly.pdbx_seq_one_letter_code
_entity_poly.pdbx_strand_id
1 'polypeptide(L)'
;MLENVKLTREQVVFLIFIGALGNMVYSHTWIDDATDRAAWVATFAGILLVIPLAVWILFLGKRQPGRTVFDMLEAGLGRIPCAALCLLYIVLNVGLAVAMLNMFTQLLKSFFILFTPAWASMLFMVFMAVLFVNGGLKGFARTAELLTTLGMLNYFVSFINAFPGFVHIEYIWPIFDTTLVDFIKGALFITGAAGECLLFLMIIVAYIPDAGKRYMWIVVSIGSCAVVFSSAILVIIAMMGPELAKRIAFGGVNAAKIIQIG
;
A
#
# COMPACT_ATOMS: atom_id res chain seq x y z
N MET A 1 -20.19 -22.43 6.63
CA MET A 1 -19.69 -23.12 5.41
C MET A 1 -18.43 -22.40 4.97
N LEU A 2 -17.25 -22.97 5.18
CA LEU A 2 -16.02 -22.42 4.61
C LEU A 2 -16.09 -22.64 3.10
N GLU A 3 -16.44 -21.58 2.40
CA GLU A 3 -16.49 -21.54 0.95
C GLU A 3 -15.14 -22.05 0.41
N ASN A 4 -15.15 -22.95 -0.58
CA ASN A 4 -13.94 -23.46 -1.25
C ASN A 4 -13.34 -22.34 -2.14
N VAL A 5 -12.98 -21.23 -1.51
CA VAL A 5 -12.48 -20.04 -2.15
C VAL A 5 -11.00 -20.22 -2.41
N LYS A 6 -10.66 -20.33 -3.68
CA LYS A 6 -9.29 -20.24 -4.17
C LYS A 6 -9.17 -18.94 -4.95
N LEU A 7 -8.17 -18.14 -4.61
CA LEU A 7 -7.86 -16.90 -5.31
C LEU A 7 -7.06 -17.22 -6.59
N THR A 8 -7.30 -16.44 -7.65
CA THR A 8 -6.49 -16.49 -8.87
C THR A 8 -5.17 -15.73 -8.67
N ARG A 9 -4.25 -15.86 -9.64
CA ARG A 9 -2.96 -15.15 -9.59
C ARG A 9 -3.15 -13.66 -9.53
N GLU A 10 -3.99 -13.15 -10.42
CA GLU A 10 -4.29 -11.73 -10.63
C GLU A 10 -4.88 -11.15 -9.35
N GLN A 11 -5.86 -11.83 -8.76
CA GLN A 11 -6.47 -11.45 -7.49
C GLN A 11 -5.45 -11.32 -6.36
N VAL A 12 -4.54 -12.31 -6.21
CA VAL A 12 -3.49 -12.25 -5.17
C VAL A 12 -2.55 -11.08 -5.44
N VAL A 13 -2.11 -10.90 -6.69
CA VAL A 13 -1.20 -9.81 -7.08
C VAL A 13 -1.83 -8.45 -6.78
N PHE A 14 -3.06 -8.21 -7.25
CA PHE A 14 -3.71 -6.92 -7.03
C PHE A 14 -4.04 -6.65 -5.57
N LEU A 15 -4.41 -7.67 -4.79
CA LEU A 15 -4.66 -7.53 -3.36
C LEU A 15 -3.39 -7.17 -2.57
N ILE A 16 -2.26 -7.81 -2.86
CA ILE A 16 -0.99 -7.48 -2.21
C ILE A 16 -0.50 -6.10 -2.66
N PHE A 17 -0.67 -5.77 -3.95
CA PHE A 17 -0.30 -4.49 -4.51
C PHE A 17 -1.08 -3.34 -3.84
N ILE A 18 -2.41 -3.43 -3.74
CA ILE A 18 -3.22 -2.39 -3.11
C ILE A 18 -2.99 -2.33 -1.59
N GLY A 19 -2.76 -3.47 -0.95
CA GLY A 19 -2.42 -3.54 0.46
C GLY A 19 -1.06 -2.89 0.79
N ALA A 20 -0.13 -2.84 -0.17
CA ALA A 20 1.12 -2.11 -0.01
C ALA A 20 0.94 -0.62 -0.32
N LEU A 21 0.18 -0.26 -1.37
CA LEU A 21 0.00 1.14 -1.77
C LEU A 21 -0.90 1.98 -0.85
N GLY A 22 -1.85 1.34 -0.15
CA GLY A 22 -2.98 2.04 0.46
C GLY A 22 -2.61 3.26 1.32
N ASN A 23 -1.56 3.15 2.13
CA ASN A 23 -1.11 4.22 3.02
C ASN A 23 0.02 5.08 2.44
N MET A 24 0.65 4.59 1.37
CA MET A 24 1.85 5.20 0.80
C MET A 24 1.61 6.61 0.24
N VAL A 25 0.41 6.90 -0.27
CA VAL A 25 0.01 8.26 -0.71
C VAL A 25 0.17 9.30 0.41
N TYR A 26 0.05 8.89 1.67
CA TYR A 26 0.19 9.76 2.84
C TYR A 26 1.61 9.76 3.42
N SER A 27 2.34 8.65 3.23
CA SER A 27 3.70 8.49 3.73
C SER A 27 4.75 9.27 2.93
N HIS A 28 4.45 9.74 1.71
CA HIS A 28 5.45 10.42 0.86
C HIS A 28 6.05 11.67 1.53
N THR A 29 5.24 12.55 2.16
CA THR A 29 5.77 13.76 2.80
C THR A 29 6.77 13.46 3.90
N TRP A 30 6.60 12.34 4.61
CA TRP A 30 7.49 11.90 5.69
C TRP A 30 8.82 11.39 5.16
N ILE A 31 8.80 10.59 4.08
CA ILE A 31 10.05 10.12 3.48
C ILE A 31 10.78 11.24 2.73
N ASP A 32 10.04 12.13 2.07
CA ASP A 32 10.59 13.31 1.43
C ASP A 32 11.30 14.20 2.47
N ASP A 33 10.72 14.37 3.66
CA ASP A 33 11.34 15.14 4.74
C ASP A 33 12.62 14.46 5.27
N ALA A 34 12.55 13.14 5.47
CA ALA A 34 13.67 12.37 6.01
C ALA A 34 14.83 12.22 5.02
N THR A 35 14.56 12.15 3.71
CA THR A 35 15.56 11.74 2.71
C THR A 35 15.73 12.68 1.52
N ASP A 36 14.98 13.78 1.50
CA ASP A 36 15.03 14.83 0.47
C ASP A 36 14.94 14.23 -0.95
N ARG A 37 15.90 14.54 -1.83
CA ARG A 37 15.96 14.02 -3.20
C ARG A 37 16.13 12.50 -3.29
N ALA A 38 16.60 11.84 -2.22
CA ALA A 38 16.78 10.39 -2.18
C ALA A 38 15.50 9.60 -1.85
N ALA A 39 14.37 10.27 -1.62
CA ALA A 39 13.13 9.64 -1.20
C ALA A 39 12.61 8.57 -2.15
N TRP A 40 12.74 8.75 -3.45
CA TRP A 40 12.32 7.74 -4.42
C TRP A 40 13.17 6.46 -4.33
N VAL A 41 14.49 6.58 -4.09
CA VAL A 41 15.39 5.43 -3.92
C VAL A 41 15.15 4.74 -2.57
N ALA A 42 15.02 5.52 -1.49
CA ALA A 42 14.72 4.99 -0.16
C ALA A 42 13.36 4.28 -0.14
N THR A 43 12.38 4.78 -0.88
CA THR A 43 11.09 4.14 -1.10
C THR A 43 11.23 2.80 -1.81
N PHE A 44 11.97 2.78 -2.92
CA PHE A 44 12.20 1.55 -3.68
C PHE A 44 12.84 0.47 -2.81
N ALA A 45 13.91 0.84 -2.09
CA ALA A 45 14.60 -0.07 -1.17
C ALA A 45 13.67 -0.54 -0.03
N GLY A 46 12.94 0.38 0.61
CA GLY A 46 12.05 0.07 1.73
C GLY A 46 10.94 -0.92 1.37
N ILE A 47 10.31 -0.77 0.19
CA ILE A 47 9.27 -1.71 -0.26
C ILE A 47 9.85 -3.09 -0.54
N LEU A 48 11.04 -3.16 -1.15
CA LEU A 48 11.69 -4.45 -1.42
C LEU A 48 12.08 -5.19 -0.13
N LEU A 49 12.36 -4.50 0.98
CA LEU A 49 12.63 -5.11 2.28
C LEU A 49 11.45 -5.89 2.85
N VAL A 50 10.24 -5.71 2.32
CA VAL A 50 9.05 -6.49 2.70
C VAL A 50 9.07 -7.90 2.10
N ILE A 51 9.75 -8.10 0.96
CA ILE A 51 9.76 -9.37 0.22
C ILE A 51 10.21 -10.56 1.06
N PRO A 52 11.33 -10.52 1.81
CA PRO A 52 11.77 -11.64 2.63
C PRO A 52 10.70 -12.12 3.63
N LEU A 53 10.01 -11.18 4.29
CA LEU A 53 8.93 -11.50 5.23
C LEU A 53 7.73 -12.11 4.52
N ALA A 54 7.35 -11.56 3.36
CA ALA A 54 6.23 -12.08 2.57
C ALA A 54 6.50 -13.51 2.07
N VAL A 55 7.72 -13.79 1.59
CA VAL A 55 8.15 -15.12 1.16
C VAL A 55 8.18 -16.09 2.35
N TRP A 56 8.59 -15.64 3.53
CA TRP A 56 8.56 -16.44 4.74
C TRP A 56 7.13 -16.86 5.12
N ILE A 57 6.15 -15.95 5.03
CA ILE A 57 4.73 -16.28 5.26
C ILE A 57 4.22 -17.35 4.27
N LEU A 58 4.59 -17.26 2.99
CA LEU A 58 4.23 -18.28 2.00
C LEU A 58 4.88 -19.64 2.28
N PHE A 59 6.11 -19.64 2.78
CA PHE A 59 6.78 -20.87 3.18
C PHE A 59 6.08 -21.54 4.36
N LEU A 60 5.52 -20.77 5.31
CA LEU A 60 4.64 -21.29 6.35
C LEU A 60 3.36 -21.89 5.75
N GLY A 61 2.72 -21.18 4.81
CA GLY A 61 1.57 -21.67 4.05
C GLY A 61 1.82 -22.99 3.30
N LYS A 62 3.05 -23.24 2.86
CA LYS A 62 3.46 -24.53 2.26
C LYS A 62 3.40 -25.69 3.25
N ARG A 63 3.76 -25.45 4.51
CA ARG A 63 3.83 -26.48 5.56
C ARG A 63 2.43 -26.85 6.07
N GLN A 64 1.52 -25.88 6.14
CA GLN A 64 0.15 -26.09 6.60
C GLN A 64 -0.85 -25.47 5.60
N PRO A 65 -1.14 -26.16 4.48
CA PRO A 65 -2.04 -25.63 3.45
C PRO A 65 -3.47 -25.46 3.98
N GLY A 66 -4.14 -24.39 3.56
CA GLY A 66 -5.52 -24.09 3.95
C GLY A 66 -5.69 -23.50 5.35
N ARG A 67 -4.58 -23.23 6.04
CA ARG A 67 -4.55 -22.59 7.36
C ARG A 67 -4.03 -21.15 7.25
N THR A 68 -4.60 -20.25 8.05
CA THR A 68 -4.06 -18.91 8.23
C THR A 68 -2.80 -18.97 9.11
N VAL A 69 -2.02 -17.89 9.17
CA VAL A 69 -0.88 -17.82 10.09
C VAL A 69 -1.34 -17.97 11.55
N PHE A 70 -2.53 -17.48 11.90
CA PHE A 70 -3.10 -17.63 13.25
C PHE A 70 -3.43 -19.08 13.59
N ASP A 71 -4.00 -19.83 12.64
CA ASP A 71 -4.26 -21.27 12.86
C ASP A 71 -2.96 -22.06 13.05
N MET A 72 -1.89 -21.68 12.35
CA MET A 72 -0.56 -22.29 12.51
C MET A 72 0.03 -21.95 13.89
N LEU A 73 -0.15 -20.72 14.35
CA LEU A 73 0.30 -20.27 15.67
C LEU A 73 -0.50 -20.93 16.79
N GLU A 74 -1.81 -21.07 16.66
CA GLU A 74 -2.66 -21.79 17.63
C GLU A 74 -2.20 -23.24 17.79
N ALA A 75 -1.88 -23.91 16.68
CA ALA A 75 -1.39 -25.29 16.71
C ALA A 75 -0.02 -25.45 17.40
N GLY A 76 0.83 -24.42 17.38
CA GLY A 76 2.18 -24.47 17.95
C GLY A 76 2.29 -23.93 19.38
N LEU A 77 1.65 -22.79 19.66
CA LEU A 77 1.75 -22.06 20.94
C LEU A 77 0.55 -22.34 21.87
N GLY A 78 -0.54 -22.89 21.34
CA GLY A 78 -1.78 -23.10 22.07
C GLY A 78 -2.75 -21.91 21.98
N ARG A 79 -3.97 -22.16 22.48
CA ARG A 79 -5.12 -21.26 22.28
C ARG A 79 -5.01 -19.91 22.99
N ILE A 80 -4.46 -19.87 24.21
CA ILE A 80 -4.37 -18.64 25.01
C ILE A 80 -3.42 -17.60 24.38
N PRO A 81 -2.14 -17.93 24.08
CA PRO A 81 -1.25 -16.95 23.45
C PRO A 81 -1.72 -16.58 22.04
N CYS A 82 -2.32 -17.51 21.29
CA CYS A 82 -2.89 -17.19 19.98
C CYS A 82 -4.07 -16.21 20.10
N ALA A 83 -4.96 -16.39 21.07
CA ALA A 83 -6.07 -15.46 21.29
C ALA A 83 -5.59 -14.04 21.61
N ALA A 84 -4.54 -13.89 22.42
CA ALA A 84 -3.93 -12.59 22.71
C ALA A 84 -3.33 -11.94 21.44
N LEU A 85 -2.63 -12.72 20.60
CA LEU A 85 -2.08 -12.25 19.33
C LEU A 85 -3.19 -11.86 18.32
N CYS A 86 -4.26 -12.64 18.23
CA CYS A 86 -5.41 -12.30 17.40
C CYS A 86 -6.08 -10.99 17.86
N LEU A 87 -6.24 -10.79 19.17
CA LEU A 87 -6.77 -9.54 19.71
C LEU A 87 -5.87 -8.35 19.36
N LEU A 88 -4.55 -8.47 19.54
CA LEU A 88 -3.59 -7.43 19.17
C LEU A 88 -3.65 -7.12 17.67
N TYR A 89 -3.73 -8.15 16.83
CA TYR A 89 -3.87 -8.01 15.39
C TYR A 89 -5.16 -7.26 15.00
N ILE A 90 -6.29 -7.59 15.63
CA ILE A 90 -7.56 -6.90 15.38
C ILE A 90 -7.47 -5.43 15.78
N VAL A 91 -6.95 -5.12 16.98
CA VAL A 91 -6.80 -3.74 17.46
C VAL A 91 -5.90 -2.93 16.52
N LEU A 92 -4.80 -3.52 16.07
CA LEU A 92 -3.87 -2.87 15.13
C LEU A 92 -4.56 -2.57 13.79
N ASN A 93 -5.27 -3.53 13.21
CA ASN A 93 -5.97 -3.33 11.93
C ASN A 93 -7.13 -2.32 12.07
N VAL A 94 -7.84 -2.30 13.20
CA VAL A 94 -8.87 -1.29 13.47
C VAL A 94 -8.24 0.10 13.59
N GLY A 95 -7.14 0.24 14.32
CA GLY A 95 -6.42 1.50 14.44
C GLY A 95 -5.94 2.03 13.08
N LEU A 96 -5.41 1.13 12.25
CA LEU A 96 -4.99 1.45 10.89
C LEU A 96 -6.17 1.87 10.01
N ALA A 97 -7.27 1.12 10.04
CA ALA A 97 -8.48 1.45 9.29
C ALA A 97 -9.04 2.83 9.68
N VAL A 98 -9.03 3.18 10.98
CA VAL A 98 -9.43 4.50 11.46
C VAL A 98 -8.48 5.58 10.93
N ALA A 99 -7.17 5.35 10.92
CA ALA A 99 -6.20 6.29 10.37
C ALA A 99 -6.44 6.54 8.87
N MET A 100 -6.61 5.47 8.08
CA MET A 100 -6.89 5.58 6.64
C MET A 100 -8.21 6.28 6.35
N LEU A 101 -9.26 5.97 7.12
CA LEU A 101 -10.57 6.60 6.98
C LEU A 101 -10.50 8.11 7.24
N ASN A 102 -9.75 8.54 8.26
CA ASN A 102 -9.50 9.94 8.55
C ASN A 102 -8.72 10.63 7.42
N MET A 103 -7.62 10.01 7.00
CA MET A 103 -6.75 10.49 5.93
C MET A 103 -7.50 10.66 4.59
N PHE A 104 -8.34 9.70 4.22
CA PHE A 104 -9.13 9.76 3.00
C PHE A 104 -10.30 10.74 3.10
N THR A 105 -10.92 10.87 4.27
CA THR A 105 -11.95 11.89 4.49
C THR A 105 -11.39 13.31 4.40
N GLN A 106 -10.17 13.54 4.91
CA GLN A 106 -9.47 14.81 4.77
C GLN A 106 -9.19 15.13 3.29
N LEU A 107 -8.72 14.15 2.51
CA LEU A 107 -8.56 14.29 1.06
C LEU A 107 -9.87 14.75 0.40
N LEU A 108 -10.97 14.04 0.65
CA LEU A 108 -12.27 14.38 0.06
C LEU A 108 -12.71 15.79 0.43
N LYS A 109 -12.57 16.19 1.70
CA LYS A 109 -12.93 17.54 2.14
C LYS A 109 -12.07 18.61 1.47
N SER A 110 -10.77 18.38 1.32
CA SER A 110 -9.86 19.36 0.73
C SER A 110 -10.07 19.55 -0.78
N PHE A 111 -10.51 18.52 -1.50
CA PHE A 111 -10.52 18.53 -2.96
C PHE A 111 -11.90 18.48 -3.61
N PHE A 112 -12.90 17.86 -2.98
CA PHE A 112 -14.17 17.53 -3.62
C PHE A 112 -15.39 18.01 -2.84
N ILE A 113 -15.43 17.75 -1.53
CA ILE A 113 -16.63 17.89 -0.71
C ILE A 113 -16.39 18.85 0.46
N LEU A 114 -16.12 20.11 0.11
CA LEU A 114 -15.75 21.18 1.05
C LEU A 114 -16.79 21.40 2.16
N PHE A 115 -18.08 21.24 1.83
CA PHE A 115 -19.19 21.58 2.73
C PHE A 115 -19.78 20.40 3.50
N THR A 116 -19.44 19.16 3.15
CA THR A 116 -20.02 17.99 3.83
C THR A 116 -19.28 17.71 5.14
N PRO A 117 -20.00 17.47 6.25
CA PRO A 117 -19.38 17.15 7.52
C PRO A 117 -18.64 15.81 7.45
N ALA A 118 -17.46 15.74 8.09
CA ALA A 118 -16.55 14.60 7.98
C ALA A 118 -17.19 13.28 8.43
N TRP A 119 -18.01 13.32 9.48
CA TRP A 119 -18.68 12.14 10.02
C TRP A 119 -19.63 11.47 9.02
N ALA A 120 -20.26 12.25 8.12
CA ALA A 120 -21.18 11.71 7.12
C ALA A 120 -20.43 10.91 6.04
N SER A 121 -19.31 11.45 5.56
CA SER A 121 -18.42 10.76 4.60
C SER A 121 -17.82 9.49 5.20
N MET A 122 -17.37 9.56 6.46
CA MET A 122 -16.85 8.42 7.20
C MET A 122 -17.90 7.31 7.35
N LEU A 123 -19.12 7.66 7.75
CA LEU A 123 -20.21 6.69 7.92
C LEU A 123 -20.55 5.99 6.60
N PHE A 124 -20.57 6.75 5.49
CA PHE A 124 -20.80 6.21 4.16
C PHE A 124 -19.71 5.21 3.73
N MET A 125 -18.43 5.52 3.99
CA MET A 125 -17.31 4.61 3.71
C MET A 125 -17.38 3.33 4.53
N VAL A 126 -17.71 3.44 5.82
CA VAL A 126 -17.90 2.26 6.69
C VAL A 126 -19.05 1.40 6.16
N PHE A 127 -20.17 2.02 5.76
CA PHE A 127 -21.30 1.30 5.18
C PHE A 127 -20.90 0.56 3.90
N MET A 128 -20.14 1.21 3.00
CA MET A 128 -19.59 0.57 1.81
C MET A 128 -18.66 -0.61 2.15
N ALA A 129 -17.78 -0.44 3.13
CA ALA A 129 -16.89 -1.52 3.57
C ALA A 129 -17.68 -2.75 4.07
N VAL A 130 -18.76 -2.54 4.84
CA VAL A 130 -19.64 -3.63 5.30
C VAL A 130 -20.31 -4.35 4.12
N LEU A 131 -20.79 -3.61 3.11
CA LEU A 131 -21.35 -4.21 1.89
C LEU A 131 -20.31 -5.05 1.14
N PHE A 132 -19.07 -4.56 1.03
CA PHE A 132 -17.99 -5.31 0.37
C PHE A 132 -17.62 -6.59 1.11
N VAL A 133 -17.54 -6.55 2.44
CA VAL A 133 -17.25 -7.73 3.26
C VAL A 133 -18.36 -8.79 3.13
N ASN A 134 -19.63 -8.35 3.08
CA ASN A 134 -20.77 -9.26 2.88
C ASN A 134 -20.78 -9.91 1.48
N GLY A 135 -20.11 -9.33 0.49
CA GLY A 135 -19.96 -9.90 -0.86
C GLY A 135 -18.96 -11.06 -0.96
N GLY A 136 -18.29 -11.42 0.14
CA GLY A 136 -17.33 -12.52 0.21
C GLY A 136 -15.96 -12.18 -0.39
N LEU A 137 -14.97 -13.02 -0.09
CA LEU A 137 -13.56 -12.76 -0.41
C LEU A 137 -13.29 -12.68 -1.93
N LYS A 138 -13.97 -13.50 -2.74
CA LYS A 138 -13.86 -13.43 -4.21
C LYS A 138 -14.46 -12.15 -4.79
N GLY A 139 -15.60 -11.70 -4.26
CA GLY A 139 -16.23 -10.44 -4.67
C GLY A 139 -15.34 -9.25 -4.35
N PHE A 140 -14.77 -9.24 -3.14
CA PHE A 140 -13.78 -8.25 -2.74
C PHE A 140 -12.54 -8.25 -3.64
N ALA A 141 -11.96 -9.42 -3.91
CA ALA A 141 -10.76 -9.56 -4.75
C ALA A 141 -10.98 -9.06 -6.19
N ARG A 142 -12.12 -9.39 -6.80
CA ARG A 142 -12.50 -8.90 -8.15
C ARG A 142 -12.68 -7.39 -8.19
N THR A 143 -13.30 -6.83 -7.14
CA THR A 143 -13.48 -5.39 -7.03
C THR A 143 -12.13 -4.69 -6.88
N ALA A 144 -11.25 -5.21 -6.02
CA ALA A 144 -9.90 -4.69 -5.84
C ALA A 144 -9.09 -4.73 -7.13
N GLU A 145 -9.16 -5.84 -7.89
CA GLU A 145 -8.55 -5.97 -9.21
C GLU A 145 -9.04 -4.88 -10.19
N LEU A 146 -10.37 -4.70 -10.31
CA LEU A 146 -10.95 -3.71 -11.21
C LEU A 146 -10.57 -2.28 -10.81
N LEU A 147 -10.69 -1.93 -9.53
CA LEU A 147 -10.36 -0.60 -9.03
C LEU A 147 -8.85 -0.30 -9.15
N THR A 148 -8.01 -1.29 -8.89
CA THR A 148 -6.55 -1.13 -9.03
C THR A 148 -6.17 -0.93 -10.49
N THR A 149 -6.78 -1.66 -11.41
CA THR A 149 -6.55 -1.51 -12.85
C THR A 149 -6.94 -0.10 -13.32
N LEU A 150 -8.09 0.41 -12.90
CA LEU A 150 -8.51 1.78 -13.19
C LEU A 150 -7.55 2.82 -12.59
N GLY A 151 -7.11 2.61 -11.35
CA GLY A 151 -6.14 3.48 -10.68
C GLY A 151 -4.79 3.51 -11.38
N MET A 152 -4.28 2.35 -11.80
CA MET A 152 -3.04 2.25 -12.59
C MET A 152 -3.18 2.95 -13.93
N LEU A 153 -4.30 2.78 -14.64
CA LEU A 153 -4.55 3.45 -15.91
C LEU A 153 -4.50 4.97 -15.74
N ASN A 154 -5.19 5.49 -14.72
CA ASN A 154 -5.16 6.91 -14.40
C ASN A 154 -3.74 7.42 -14.07
N TYR A 155 -2.96 6.63 -13.31
CA TYR A 155 -1.57 6.93 -13.00
C TYR A 155 -0.70 7.00 -14.27
N PHE A 156 -0.75 6.00 -15.14
CA PHE A 156 0.06 5.99 -16.36
C PHE A 156 -0.34 7.09 -17.35
N VAL A 157 -1.63 7.39 -17.49
CA VAL A 157 -2.10 8.53 -18.29
C VAL A 157 -1.56 9.83 -17.73
N SER A 158 -1.65 10.04 -16.41
CA SER A 158 -1.11 11.23 -15.76
C SER A 158 0.40 11.34 -15.95
N PHE A 159 1.13 10.23 -15.83
CA PHE A 159 2.58 10.16 -16.00
C PHE A 159 3.02 10.55 -17.44
N ILE A 160 2.33 10.01 -18.46
CA ILE A 160 2.62 10.33 -19.87
C ILE A 160 2.38 11.81 -20.17
N ASN A 161 1.35 12.41 -19.57
CA ASN A 161 1.06 13.84 -19.74
C ASN A 161 2.01 14.76 -18.94
N ALA A 162 2.52 14.30 -17.79
CA ALA A 162 3.45 15.06 -16.95
C ALA A 162 4.85 15.19 -17.58
N PHE A 163 5.34 14.09 -18.17
CA PHE A 163 6.73 13.93 -18.61
C PHE A 163 7.26 14.98 -19.61
N PRO A 164 6.49 15.42 -20.62
CA PRO A 164 7.01 16.31 -21.67
C PRO A 164 7.23 17.76 -21.23
N GLY A 165 6.58 18.22 -20.15
CA GLY A 165 6.47 19.64 -19.83
C GLY A 165 6.92 20.07 -18.44
N PHE A 166 6.94 19.16 -17.46
CA PHE A 166 7.07 19.53 -16.05
C PHE A 166 8.23 18.85 -15.31
N VAL A 167 9.05 18.04 -15.98
CA VAL A 167 10.15 17.30 -15.33
C VAL A 167 11.43 18.14 -15.34
N HIS A 168 11.82 18.63 -14.16
CA HIS A 168 13.09 19.32 -13.96
C HIS A 168 14.13 18.37 -13.36
N ILE A 169 15.07 17.90 -14.18
CA ILE A 169 16.16 16.98 -13.76
C ILE A 169 17.01 17.57 -12.61
N GLU A 170 17.14 18.89 -12.56
CA GLU A 170 17.86 19.62 -11.51
C GLU A 170 17.28 19.41 -10.10
N TYR A 171 16.01 18.99 -10.00
CA TYR A 171 15.36 18.69 -8.72
C TYR A 171 15.62 17.26 -8.26
N ILE A 172 16.06 16.37 -9.14
CA ILE A 172 16.36 14.97 -8.82
C ILE A 172 17.83 14.80 -8.42
N TRP A 173 18.73 15.61 -8.99
CA TRP A 173 20.17 15.52 -8.74
C TRP A 173 20.65 16.66 -7.83
N PRO A 174 21.45 16.42 -6.75
CA PRO A 174 22.13 15.19 -6.39
C PRO A 174 21.32 14.29 -5.44
N ILE A 175 21.46 12.98 -5.60
CA ILE A 175 20.78 11.98 -4.75
C ILE A 175 21.61 11.65 -3.49
N PHE A 176 22.90 11.96 -3.50
CA PHE A 176 23.86 11.58 -2.45
C PHE A 176 24.05 12.63 -1.34
N ASP A 177 23.25 13.70 -1.34
CA ASP A 177 23.32 14.73 -0.30
C ASP A 177 22.71 14.25 1.04
N THR A 178 22.02 13.11 1.03
CA THR A 178 21.37 12.52 2.20
C THR A 178 22.33 11.62 2.98
N THR A 179 22.40 11.82 4.30
CA THR A 179 23.17 10.94 5.20
C THR A 179 22.65 9.51 5.14
N LEU A 180 23.54 8.51 5.18
CA LEU A 180 23.17 7.09 5.19
C LEU A 180 22.19 6.74 6.33
N VAL A 181 22.33 7.38 7.49
CA VAL A 181 21.45 7.18 8.65
C VAL A 181 20.01 7.59 8.33
N ASP A 182 19.83 8.73 7.67
CA ASP A 182 18.50 9.24 7.35
C ASP A 182 17.87 8.48 6.19
N PHE A 183 18.69 8.03 5.23
CA PHE A 183 18.29 7.08 4.20
C PHE A 183 17.72 5.79 4.80
N ILE A 184 18.42 5.17 5.76
CA ILE A 184 17.98 3.94 6.42
C ILE A 184 16.68 4.19 7.21
N LYS A 185 16.58 5.32 7.93
CA LYS A 185 15.34 5.67 8.65
C LYS A 185 14.14 5.80 7.69
N GLY A 186 14.32 6.50 6.57
CA GLY A 186 13.29 6.64 5.54
C GLY A 186 12.87 5.30 4.94
N ALA A 187 13.84 4.46 4.57
CA ALA A 187 13.57 3.13 4.04
C ALA A 187 12.85 2.22 5.05
N LEU A 188 13.23 2.25 6.33
CA LEU A 188 12.56 1.49 7.39
C LEU A 188 11.13 1.99 7.65
N PHE A 189 10.91 3.30 7.60
CA PHE A 189 9.57 3.87 7.71
C PHE A 189 8.65 3.37 6.58
N ILE A 190 9.13 3.41 5.34
CA ILE A 190 8.37 2.85 4.19
C ILE A 190 8.19 1.34 4.30
N THR A 191 9.18 0.62 4.82
CA THR A 191 9.03 -0.82 5.09
C THR A 191 7.86 -1.08 6.05
N GLY A 192 7.73 -0.25 7.10
CA GLY A 192 6.62 -0.31 8.04
C GLY A 192 5.27 0.01 7.39
N ALA A 193 5.21 1.08 6.60
CA ALA A 193 4.01 1.47 5.85
C ALA A 193 3.58 0.41 4.82
N ALA A 194 4.53 -0.16 4.09
CA ALA A 194 4.31 -1.28 3.17
C ALA A 194 3.94 -2.59 3.88
N GLY A 195 4.23 -2.70 5.18
CA GLY A 195 3.97 -3.88 6.01
C GLY A 195 2.49 -4.23 6.16
N GLU A 196 1.59 -3.32 5.81
CA GLU A 196 0.14 -3.57 5.77
C GLU A 196 -0.21 -4.75 4.83
N CYS A 197 0.51 -4.88 3.72
CA CYS A 197 0.33 -6.01 2.82
C CYS A 197 0.68 -7.36 3.49
N LEU A 198 1.61 -7.37 4.45
CA LEU A 198 1.95 -8.58 5.23
C LEU A 198 0.83 -8.95 6.19
N LEU A 199 0.20 -7.96 6.85
CA LEU A 199 -0.94 -8.19 7.74
C LEU A 199 -2.09 -8.83 6.97
N PHE A 200 -2.32 -8.39 5.75
CA PHE A 200 -3.32 -8.99 4.86
C PHE A 200 -2.89 -10.39 4.39
N LEU A 201 -1.61 -10.56 4.01
CA LEU A 201 -1.04 -11.84 3.57
C LEU A 201 -1.18 -12.94 4.63
N MET A 202 -1.04 -12.62 5.92
CA MET A 202 -1.21 -13.56 7.03
C MET A 202 -2.58 -14.27 7.03
N ILE A 203 -3.62 -13.62 6.50
CA ILE A 203 -4.96 -14.19 6.35
C ILE A 203 -5.11 -14.87 4.99
N ILE A 204 -4.78 -14.15 3.90
CA ILE A 204 -5.10 -14.65 2.56
C ILE A 204 -4.26 -15.86 2.15
N VAL A 205 -3.13 -16.14 2.82
CA VAL A 205 -2.28 -17.31 2.56
C VAL A 205 -3.05 -18.63 2.59
N ALA A 206 -4.10 -18.73 3.42
CA ALA A 206 -4.97 -19.91 3.49
C ALA A 206 -5.74 -20.18 2.19
N TYR A 207 -5.99 -19.13 1.40
CA TYR A 207 -6.79 -19.15 0.16
C TYR A 207 -5.92 -19.13 -1.11
N ILE A 208 -4.59 -19.06 -0.96
CA ILE A 208 -3.63 -19.16 -2.06
C ILE A 208 -3.36 -20.65 -2.34
N PRO A 209 -3.65 -21.17 -3.55
CA PRO A 209 -3.35 -22.57 -3.86
C PRO A 209 -1.84 -22.77 -3.93
N ASP A 210 -1.30 -23.80 -3.27
CA ASP A 210 0.14 -24.10 -3.27
C ASP A 210 1.03 -22.89 -2.94
N ALA A 211 0.68 -22.13 -1.89
CA ALA A 211 1.34 -20.88 -1.47
C ALA A 211 2.87 -20.87 -1.64
N GLY A 212 3.57 -21.92 -1.19
CA GLY A 212 5.03 -21.99 -1.28
C GLY A 212 5.63 -22.14 -2.69
N LYS A 213 4.88 -22.66 -3.67
CA LYS A 213 5.34 -22.73 -5.07
C LYS A 213 5.07 -21.44 -5.83
N ARG A 214 4.24 -20.56 -5.27
CA ARG A 214 3.72 -19.35 -5.94
C ARG A 214 4.31 -18.06 -5.38
N TYR A 215 5.48 -18.13 -4.75
CA TYR A 215 6.16 -16.98 -4.17
C TYR A 215 6.44 -15.86 -5.17
N MET A 216 6.70 -16.22 -6.44
CA MET A 216 6.88 -15.23 -7.51
C MET A 216 5.67 -14.31 -7.70
N TRP A 217 4.44 -14.75 -7.38
CA TRP A 217 3.26 -13.88 -7.51
C TRP A 217 3.36 -12.69 -6.56
N ILE A 218 3.79 -12.93 -5.33
CA ILE A 218 3.97 -11.91 -4.31
C ILE A 218 5.22 -11.07 -4.58
N VAL A 219 6.32 -11.69 -4.98
CA VAL A 219 7.55 -10.97 -5.36
C VAL A 219 7.28 -9.99 -6.50
N VAL A 220 6.58 -10.43 -7.55
CA VAL A 220 6.21 -9.56 -8.68
C VAL A 220 5.28 -8.44 -8.22
N SER A 221 4.30 -8.74 -7.35
CA SER A 221 3.38 -7.72 -6.82
C SER A 221 4.09 -6.64 -5.99
N ILE A 222 4.98 -7.02 -5.08
CA ILE A 222 5.71 -6.09 -4.23
C ILE A 222 6.75 -5.33 -5.07
N GLY A 223 7.41 -6.02 -6.01
CA GLY A 223 8.34 -5.39 -6.95
C GLY A 223 7.66 -4.36 -7.86
N SER A 224 6.49 -4.67 -8.41
CA SER A 224 5.71 -3.72 -9.21
C SER A 224 5.24 -2.54 -8.36
N CYS A 225 4.84 -2.77 -7.11
CA CYS A 225 4.51 -1.71 -6.16
C CYS A 225 5.71 -0.80 -5.89
N ALA A 226 6.89 -1.38 -5.68
CA ALA A 226 8.13 -0.64 -5.45
C ALA A 226 8.45 0.29 -6.63
N VAL A 227 8.35 -0.23 -7.86
CA VAL A 227 8.59 0.56 -9.07
C VAL A 227 7.57 1.70 -9.21
N VAL A 228 6.27 1.39 -9.16
CA VAL A 228 5.20 2.39 -9.38
C VAL A 228 5.24 3.49 -8.33
N PHE A 229 5.46 3.14 -7.06
CA PHE A 229 5.45 4.13 -6.00
C PHE A 229 6.74 4.96 -5.97
N SER A 230 7.90 4.33 -6.20
CA SER A 230 9.16 5.05 -6.38
C SER A 230 9.10 6.03 -7.55
N SER A 231 8.55 5.61 -8.70
CA SER A 231 8.37 6.51 -9.85
C SER A 231 7.39 7.64 -9.55
N ALA A 232 6.34 7.39 -8.76
CA ALA A 232 5.40 8.44 -8.34
C ALA A 232 6.10 9.54 -7.53
N ILE A 233 6.91 9.16 -6.53
CA ILE A 233 7.68 10.14 -5.73
C ILE A 233 8.69 10.88 -6.60
N LEU A 234 9.39 10.16 -7.50
CA LEU A 234 10.32 10.79 -8.44
C LEU A 234 9.62 11.87 -9.27
N VAL A 235 8.43 11.60 -9.80
CA VAL A 235 7.66 12.61 -10.57
C VAL A 235 7.24 13.78 -9.69
N ILE A 236 6.76 13.54 -8.47
CA ILE A 236 6.38 14.61 -7.54
C ILE A 236 7.56 15.54 -7.28
N ILE A 237 8.74 14.99 -6.96
CA ILE A 237 9.97 15.77 -6.74
C ILE A 237 10.39 16.50 -8.01
N ALA A 238 10.34 15.84 -9.16
CA ALA A 238 10.75 16.42 -10.44
C ALA A 238 9.84 17.57 -10.90
N MET A 239 8.55 17.54 -10.56
CA MET A 239 7.58 18.57 -10.93
C MET A 239 7.53 19.74 -9.95
N MET A 240 7.62 19.45 -8.65
CA MET A 240 7.33 20.43 -7.60
C MET A 240 8.59 20.93 -6.88
N GLY A 241 9.70 20.23 -7.04
CA GLY A 241 10.93 20.43 -6.28
C GLY A 241 10.87 19.77 -4.89
N PRO A 242 12.03 19.44 -4.29
CA PRO A 242 12.09 18.69 -3.03
C PRO A 242 11.50 19.46 -1.85
N GLU A 243 11.69 20.79 -1.80
CA GLU A 243 11.19 21.62 -0.70
C GLU A 243 9.66 21.70 -0.65
N LEU A 244 9.02 21.70 -1.83
CA LEU A 244 7.57 21.72 -1.94
C LEU A 244 6.97 20.33 -1.73
N ALA A 245 7.64 19.28 -2.21
CA ALA A 245 7.22 17.89 -2.04
C ALA A 245 7.07 17.51 -0.55
N LYS A 246 8.01 17.96 0.30
CA LYS A 246 7.96 17.76 1.77
C LYS A 246 6.73 18.37 2.44
N ARG A 247 6.23 19.48 1.90
CA ARG A 247 5.24 20.35 2.57
C ARG A 247 3.83 20.17 2.01
N ILE A 248 3.69 19.51 0.88
CA ILE A 248 2.40 19.31 0.22
C ILE A 248 1.93 17.88 0.41
N ALA A 249 0.99 17.71 1.34
CA ALA A 249 0.19 16.49 1.40
C ALA A 249 -0.56 16.29 0.06
N PHE A 250 -0.83 15.03 -0.28
CA PHE A 250 -1.49 14.67 -1.54
C PHE A 250 -0.70 15.10 -2.79
N GLY A 251 0.64 15.01 -2.77
CA GLY A 251 1.53 15.40 -3.87
C GLY A 251 1.07 14.87 -5.24
N GLY A 252 0.61 13.62 -5.32
CA GLY A 252 0.06 13.06 -6.57
C GLY A 252 -1.19 13.78 -7.10
N VAL A 253 -2.12 14.16 -6.23
CA VAL A 253 -3.35 14.90 -6.63
C VAL A 253 -3.00 16.33 -7.04
N ASN A 254 -2.08 16.97 -6.32
CA ASN A 254 -1.62 18.31 -6.64
C ASN A 254 -0.80 18.35 -7.94
N ALA A 255 0.06 17.36 -8.17
CA ALA A 255 0.78 17.19 -9.44
C ALA A 255 -0.22 17.00 -10.61
N ALA A 256 -1.25 16.17 -10.44
CA ALA A 256 -2.28 15.97 -11.46
C ALA A 256 -3.05 17.26 -11.79
N LYS A 257 -3.28 18.16 -10.81
CA LYS A 257 -3.92 19.47 -11.06
C LYS A 257 -3.06 20.44 -11.87
N ILE A 258 -1.73 20.33 -11.77
CA ILE A 258 -0.81 21.16 -12.55
C ILE A 258 -0.86 20.76 -14.03
N ILE A 259 -1.13 19.49 -14.31
CA ILE A 259 -1.31 18.95 -15.66
C ILE A 259 -2.68 19.40 -16.17
N GLN A 260 -2.78 20.66 -16.60
CA GLN A 260 -3.94 21.14 -17.35
C GLN A 260 -3.88 20.55 -18.76
N ILE A 261 -4.74 19.57 -19.02
CA ILE A 261 -5.17 19.26 -20.37
C ILE A 261 -6.13 20.40 -20.73
N GLY A 262 -5.74 21.23 -21.70
CA GLY A 262 -6.38 22.52 -22.03
C GLY A 262 -7.90 22.53 -22.01
#